data_AF-A0A957KMZ5-F1
#
_entry.id   AF-A0A957KMZ5-F1
#
_cell.length_a   1.000
_cell.length_b   1.000
_cell.length_c   1.000
_cell.angle_alpha   90.00
_cell.angle_beta   90.00
_cell.angle_gamma   90.00
#
_symmetry.space_group_name_H-M   'P 1'
#
loop_
_entity.id
_entity.type
_entity.pdbx_description
1 polymer ?
#
loop_
_entity_poly.entity_id
_entity_poly.type
_entity_poly.pdbx_seq_one_letter_code
_entity_poly.pdbx_strand_id
1 'polypeptide(L)'
;YRLAPLPWKVLLIALLPLALDGGTHAINDALTGVLSAGGFRDTNQWLAWLTANAWPGFYAGDHFGTFNWWARLITGALAAWGIAFTVFPILAQLFQEEAISATRQQVRAE
;
A
#
# COMPACT_ATOMS: atom_id res chain seq x y z
N TYR A 1 -11.37 19.95 -14.49
CA TYR A 1 -10.28 19.07 -14.97
C TYR A 1 -10.71 17.61 -14.76
N ARG A 2 -10.59 16.75 -15.79
CA ARG A 2 -10.77 15.30 -15.63
C ARG A 2 -9.40 14.70 -15.33
N LEU A 3 -9.24 14.08 -14.15
CA LEU A 3 -8.03 13.34 -13.82
C LEU A 3 -8.05 12.03 -14.60
N ALA A 4 -6.98 11.72 -15.31
CA ALA A 4 -6.81 10.41 -15.94
C ALA A 4 -6.35 9.40 -14.87
N PRO A 5 -6.81 8.14 -14.94
CA PRO A 5 -6.28 7.10 -14.07
C PRO A 5 -4.78 6.92 -14.30
N LEU A 6 -4.05 6.60 -13.25
CA LEU A 6 -2.64 6.20 -13.39
C LEU A 6 -2.51 4.96 -14.28
N PRO A 7 -1.40 4.83 -15.04
CA PRO A 7 -1.09 3.61 -15.75
C PRO A 7 -1.02 2.42 -14.78
N TRP A 8 -1.52 1.25 -15.18
CA TRP A 8 -1.53 0.05 -14.32
C TRP A 8 -0.14 -0.32 -13.80
N LYS A 9 0.92 -0.07 -14.59
CA LYS A 9 2.32 -0.28 -14.17
C LYS A 9 2.68 0.58 -12.97
N VAL A 10 2.24 1.84 -12.95
CA VAL A 10 2.49 2.76 -11.84
C VAL A 10 1.71 2.31 -10.60
N LEU A 11 0.46 1.86 -10.77
CA LEU A 11 -0.30 1.26 -9.67
C LEU A 11 0.45 0.05 -9.08
N LEU A 12 0.90 -0.89 -9.91
CA LEU A 12 1.62 -2.07 -9.41
C LEU A 12 2.93 -1.70 -8.71
N ILE A 13 3.69 -0.74 -9.24
CA ILE A 13 4.91 -0.24 -8.59
C ILE A 13 4.57 0.42 -7.25
N ALA A 14 3.47 1.15 -7.15
CA ALA A 14 3.04 1.78 -5.90
C ALA A 14 2.56 0.76 -4.85
N LEU A 15 1.97 -0.36 -5.30
CA LEU A 15 1.51 -1.46 -4.42
C LEU A 15 2.65 -2.37 -3.95
N LEU A 16 3.69 -2.53 -4.77
CA LEU A 16 4.76 -3.49 -4.54
C LEU A 16 5.43 -3.34 -3.15
N PRO A 17 5.79 -2.14 -2.67
CA PRO A 17 6.42 -1.99 -1.36
C PRO A 17 5.54 -2.46 -0.20
N LEU A 18 4.23 -2.17 -0.25
CA LEU A 18 3.29 -2.61 0.80
C LEU A 18 3.08 -4.13 0.73
N ALA A 19 3.00 -4.69 -0.47
CA ALA A 19 2.87 -6.13 -0.66
C ALA A 19 4.10 -6.89 -0.14
N LEU A 20 5.31 -6.35 -0.34
CA LEU A 20 6.54 -6.90 0.22
C LEU A 20 6.59 -6.74 1.75
N ASP A 21 6.20 -5.56 2.27
CA ASP A 21 6.16 -5.31 3.73
C ASP A 21 5.18 -6.27 4.43
N GLY A 22 3.94 -6.36 3.95
CA GLY A 22 2.95 -7.28 4.50
C GLY A 22 3.26 -8.75 4.23
N GLY A 23 3.83 -9.07 3.06
CA GLY A 23 4.23 -10.44 2.70
C GLY A 23 5.36 -10.96 3.59
N THR A 24 6.38 -10.14 3.86
CA THR A 24 7.45 -10.52 4.79
C THR A 24 6.93 -10.67 6.22
N HIS A 25 5.94 -9.87 6.65
CA HIS A 25 5.27 -10.04 7.94
C HIS A 25 4.50 -11.38 8.01
N ALA A 26 3.68 -11.68 7.00
CA ALA A 26 2.90 -12.91 6.98
C ALA A 26 3.79 -14.17 6.93
N ILE A 27 4.89 -14.11 6.18
CA ILE A 27 5.87 -15.20 6.11
C ILE A 27 6.59 -15.35 7.46
N ASN A 28 7.02 -14.25 8.09
CA ASN A 28 7.66 -14.27 9.40
C ASN A 28 6.74 -14.95 10.43
N ASP A 29 5.48 -14.50 10.53
CA ASP A 29 4.50 -15.07 11.46
C ASP A 29 4.22 -16.54 11.20
N ALA A 30 4.18 -16.95 9.92
CA ALA A 30 3.97 -18.34 9.56
C ALA A 30 5.16 -19.24 9.96
N LEU A 31 6.40 -18.72 9.92
CA LEU A 31 7.62 -19.48 10.21
C LEU A 31 8.01 -19.46 11.69
N THR A 32 7.81 -18.33 12.39
CA THR A 32 8.23 -18.14 13.78
C THR A 32 7.07 -18.20 14.77
N GLY A 33 5.83 -18.20 14.28
CA GLY A 33 4.62 -18.07 15.09
C GLY A 33 4.29 -16.61 15.39
N VAL A 34 2.98 -16.30 15.43
CA VAL A 34 2.42 -14.94 15.66
C VAL A 34 2.86 -14.31 17.00
N LEU A 35 3.34 -15.12 17.95
CA LEU A 35 3.78 -14.67 19.28
C LEU A 35 5.31 -14.60 19.42
N SER A 36 6.08 -14.84 18.36
CA SER A 36 7.54 -14.75 18.42
C SER A 36 8.01 -13.32 18.27
N ALA A 37 8.92 -12.89 19.14
CA ALA A 37 9.53 -11.55 19.14
C ALA A 37 10.95 -11.55 18.54
N GLY A 38 11.30 -12.58 17.76
CA GLY A 38 12.67 -12.84 17.32
C GLY A 38 12.85 -13.00 15.81
N GLY A 39 11.82 -12.70 15.01
CA GLY A 39 11.83 -12.87 13.57
C GLY A 39 12.78 -11.93 12.81
N PHE A 40 12.98 -12.22 11.53
CA PHE A 40 13.81 -11.44 10.61
C PHE A 40 13.38 -9.95 10.56
N ARG A 41 12.06 -9.72 10.58
CA ARG A 41 11.44 -8.40 10.60
C ARG A 41 11.39 -7.79 12.01
N ASP A 42 11.16 -8.59 13.05
CA ASP A 42 10.97 -8.07 14.41
C ASP A 42 12.24 -7.40 14.94
N THR A 43 13.39 -7.92 14.53
CA THR A 43 14.70 -7.44 14.98
C THR A 43 15.38 -6.51 13.98
N ASN A 44 15.07 -6.66 12.68
CA ASN A 44 15.78 -6.02 11.56
C ASN A 44 17.31 -6.05 11.73
N GLN A 45 17.87 -7.16 12.21
CA GLN A 45 19.33 -7.29 12.40
C GLN A 45 20.10 -7.12 11.10
N TRP A 46 19.50 -7.49 9.97
CA TRP A 46 20.06 -7.26 8.64
C TRP A 46 20.30 -5.76 8.39
N LEU A 47 19.34 -4.91 8.77
CA LEU A 47 19.42 -3.46 8.61
C LEU A 47 20.42 -2.86 9.60
N ALA A 48 20.42 -3.36 10.85
CA ALA A 48 21.41 -2.98 11.84
C ALA A 48 22.84 -3.31 11.37
N TRP A 49 23.06 -4.48 10.78
CA TRP A 49 24.35 -4.87 10.22
C TRP A 49 24.78 -3.96 9.06
N LEU A 50 23.89 -3.66 8.12
CA LEU A 50 24.17 -2.76 6.98
C LEU A 50 24.47 -1.32 7.39
N THR A 51 23.93 -0.87 8.53
CA THR A 51 24.06 0.50 9.02
C THR A 51 25.02 0.62 10.20
N ALA A 52 25.80 -0.43 10.47
CA ALA A 52 26.71 -0.52 11.62
C ALA A 52 26.04 -0.15 12.96
N ASN A 53 24.75 -0.48 13.10
CA ASN A 53 23.92 -0.20 14.27
C ASN A 53 23.94 1.28 14.70
N ALA A 54 24.01 2.20 13.74
CA ALA A 54 24.08 3.65 13.98
C ALA A 54 22.91 4.23 14.79
N TRP A 55 21.74 3.58 14.80
CA TRP A 55 20.53 4.06 15.48
C TRP A 55 19.94 3.06 16.47
N PRO A 56 20.48 2.96 17.69
CA PRO A 56 19.92 2.11 18.74
C PRO A 56 18.45 2.42 19.00
N GLY A 57 17.59 1.39 18.98
CA GLY A 57 16.14 1.52 19.16
C GLY A 57 15.33 1.73 17.87
N PHE A 58 15.97 2.04 16.74
CA PHE A 58 15.27 2.18 15.44
C PHE A 58 14.91 0.81 14.82
N TYR A 59 15.77 -0.19 14.99
CA TYR A 59 15.68 -1.42 14.21
C TYR A 59 14.57 -2.37 14.67
N ALA A 60 14.34 -2.51 15.98
CA ALA A 60 13.51 -3.59 16.50
C ALA A 60 12.10 -3.14 16.94
N GLY A 61 11.10 -3.97 16.62
CA GLY A 61 9.71 -3.81 17.04
C GLY A 61 8.86 -2.91 16.15
N ASP A 62 7.58 -2.76 16.51
CA ASP A 62 6.55 -2.08 15.70
C ASP A 62 6.00 -0.78 16.30
N HIS A 63 6.63 -0.29 17.38
CA HIS A 63 6.24 0.93 18.06
C HIS A 63 6.62 2.18 17.26
N PHE A 64 6.07 3.33 17.65
CA PHE A 64 6.34 4.60 16.98
C PHE A 64 7.85 4.89 16.92
N GLY A 65 8.34 5.24 15.74
CA GLY A 65 9.73 5.59 15.52
C GLY A 65 10.63 4.45 15.05
N THR A 66 10.17 3.20 15.06
CA THR A 66 10.94 2.08 14.51
C THR A 66 10.88 2.00 12.99
N PHE A 67 11.80 1.24 12.40
CA PHE A 67 11.83 0.95 10.98
C PHE A 67 10.50 0.35 10.50
N ASN A 68 9.97 -0.66 11.18
CA ASN A 68 8.73 -1.32 10.78
C ASN A 68 7.52 -0.37 10.80
N TRP A 69 7.49 0.58 11.75
CA TRP A 69 6.44 1.58 11.81
C TRP A 69 6.49 2.53 10.60
N TRP A 70 7.69 3.02 10.27
CA TRP A 70 7.89 3.88 9.10
C TRP A 70 7.66 3.15 7.78
N ALA A 71 8.15 1.92 7.65
CA ALA A 71 7.96 1.09 6.46
C ALA A 71 6.47 0.92 6.17
N ARG A 72 5.67 0.54 7.17
CA ARG A 72 4.22 0.40 7.05
C ARG A 72 3.53 1.72 6.70
N LEU A 73 3.89 2.82 7.34
CA LEU A 73 3.28 4.12 7.05
C LEU A 73 3.57 4.59 5.62
N ILE A 74 4.83 4.56 5.21
CA ILE A 74 5.26 5.07 3.90
C ILE A 74 4.74 4.18 2.77
N THR A 75 4.87 2.86 2.91
CA THR A 75 4.39 1.92 1.89
C THR A 75 2.86 1.91 1.81
N GLY A 76 2.17 2.00 2.95
CA GLY A 76 0.72 2.13 3.02
C GLY A 76 0.21 3.42 2.37
N ALA A 77 0.86 4.56 2.65
CA ALA A 77 0.51 5.84 2.03
C ALA A 77 0.73 5.82 0.52
N LEU A 78 1.83 5.22 0.05
CA LEU A 78 2.12 5.08 -1.38
C LEU A 78 1.08 4.19 -2.09
N ALA A 79 0.71 3.07 -1.47
CA ALA A 79 -0.34 2.18 -1.99
C ALA A 79 -1.70 2.89 -2.04
N ALA A 80 -2.07 3.61 -0.98
CA ALA A 80 -3.31 4.37 -0.91
C ALA A 80 -3.36 5.46 -1.99
N TRP A 81 -2.25 6.17 -2.21
CA TRP A 81 -2.10 7.13 -3.31
C TRP A 81 -2.30 6.46 -4.66
N GLY A 82 -1.61 5.34 -4.93
CA GLY A 82 -1.73 4.61 -6.19
C GLY A 82 -3.17 4.16 -6.47
N ILE A 83 -3.85 3.62 -5.45
CA ILE A 83 -5.25 3.21 -5.53
C ILE A 83 -6.16 4.41 -5.80
N ALA A 84 -6.05 5.48 -5.01
CA ALA A 84 -6.93 6.65 -5.13
C ALA A 84 -6.85 7.28 -6.52
N PHE A 85 -5.63 7.48 -7.04
CA PHE A 85 -5.41 8.08 -8.36
C PHE A 85 -5.63 7.13 -9.54
N THR A 86 -5.93 5.86 -9.30
CA THR A 86 -6.35 4.91 -10.35
C THR A 86 -7.85 4.66 -10.29
N VAL A 87 -8.37 4.28 -9.13
CA VAL A 87 -9.75 3.83 -8.95
C VAL A 87 -10.74 4.99 -9.00
N PHE A 88 -10.46 6.13 -8.35
CA PHE A 88 -11.42 7.24 -8.36
C PHE A 88 -11.66 7.82 -9.75
N PRO A 89 -10.64 8.03 -10.61
CA PRO A 89 -10.87 8.40 -12.00
C PRO A 89 -11.71 7.38 -12.79
N ILE A 90 -11.48 6.07 -12.60
CA ILE A 90 -12.26 5.02 -13.26
C ILE A 90 -13.73 5.08 -12.82
N LEU A 91 -13.99 5.14 -11.52
CA LEU A 91 -15.34 5.24 -10.98
C LEU A 91 -16.07 6.50 -11.48
N ALA A 92 -15.36 7.63 -11.52
CA ALA A 92 -15.94 8.87 -12.03
C ALA A 92 -16.32 8.78 -13.52
N GLN A 93 -15.54 8.06 -14.34
CA GLN A 93 -15.88 7.82 -15.74
C GLN A 93 -17.12 6.93 -15.86
N LEU A 94 -17.16 5.82 -15.13
CA LEU A 94 -18.31 4.91 -15.11
C LEU A 94 -19.60 5.62 -14.70
N PHE A 95 -19.57 6.42 -13.63
CA PHE A 95 -20.76 7.16 -13.19
C PHE A 95 -21.25 8.19 -14.22
N GLN A 96 -20.34 8.81 -14.97
CA GLN A 96 -20.74 9.74 -16.03
C GLN A 96 -21.36 9.01 -17.22
N GLU A 97 -20.82 7.85 -17.60
CA GLU A 97 -21.37 7.03 -18.69
C GLU A 97 -22.78 6.53 -18.36
N GLU A 98 -22.99 6.08 -17.12
CA GLU A 98 -24.31 5.68 -16.62
C GLU A 98 -25.30 6.84 -16.60
N ALA A 99 -24.90 8.01 -16.10
CA ALA A 99 -25.76 9.19 -16.10
C ALA A 99 -26.21 9.59 -17.52
N ILE A 100 -25.28 9.59 -18.49
CA ILE A 100 -25.60 9.88 -19.89
C ILE A 100 -26.55 8.83 -20.48
N SER A 101 -26.33 7.55 -20.14
CA SER A 101 -27.15 6.44 -20.64
C SER A 101 -28.58 6.51 -20.10
N ALA A 102 -28.73 6.81 -18.81
CA ALA A 102 -30.03 7.04 -18.17
C ALA A 102 -30.81 8.18 -18.83
N THR A 103 -30.15 9.33 -19.08
CA THR A 103 -30.79 10.46 -19.78
C THR A 103 -31.22 10.09 -21.21
N ARG A 104 -30.39 9.35 -21.95
CA ARG A 104 -30.73 8.91 -23.31
C ARG A 104 -31.92 7.94 -23.33
N GLN A 105 -32.04 7.07 -22.34
CA GLN A 105 -33.18 6.15 -22.22
C GLN A 105 -34.46 6.91 -21.94
N GLN A 106 -34.42 7.92 -21.07
CA GLN A 106 -35.58 8.76 -20.76
C GLN A 106 -36.09 9.51 -22.00
N VAL A 107 -35.20 10.18 -22.76
CA VAL A 107 -35.57 10.89 -24.00
C VAL A 107 -36.15 9.97 -25.07
N ARG A 108 -35.77 8.69 -25.10
CA ARG A 108 -36.31 7.71 -26.06
C ARG A 108 -37.69 7.16 -25.65
N ALA A 109 -38.06 7.31 -24.39
CA ALA A 109 -39.34 6.83 -23.85
C ALA A 109 -40.45 7.91 -23.93
N GLU A 110 -40.08 9.16 -24.18
CA GLU A 110 -40.96 10.30 -24.46
C GLU A 110 -41.25 10.43 -25.96
#